data_AF-A0A091W1L0-F1
#
_entry.id   AF-A0A091W1L0-F1
#
_cell.length_a   1.000
_cell.length_b   1.000
_cell.length_c   1.000
_cell.angle_alpha   90.00
_cell.angle_beta   90.00
_cell.angle_gamma   90.00
#
_symmetry.space_group_name_H-M   'P 1'
#
loop_
_entity.id
_entity.type
_entity.pdbx_description
1 polymer ?
#
loop_
_entity_poly.entity_id
_entity_poly.type
_entity_poly.pdbx_seq_one_letter_code
_entity_poly.pdbx_strand_id
1 'polypeptide(L)'
;GGFFTEELEVAKLIYAEAAFRLHIPEKKVWKCVEATMKVIAWALTEGKDFDFVFKNFGILVCRGRRVVMRFFEELLRDVDKSGVLADAFLQV
;
A
#
# COMPACT_ATOMS: atom_id res chain seq x y z
N GLY A 1 26.61 8.68 -7.11
CA GLY A 1 25.60 8.71 -8.18
C GLY A 1 24.28 9.05 -7.55
N GLY A 2 23.66 10.13 -8.01
CA GLY A 2 22.55 10.81 -7.32
C GLY A 2 21.40 9.90 -6.92
N PHE A 3 21.02 9.98 -5.65
CA PHE A 3 19.81 9.40 -5.09
C PHE A 3 18.64 10.26 -5.60
N PHE A 4 17.73 9.68 -6.38
CA PHE A 4 16.46 10.32 -6.72
C PHE A 4 15.60 10.36 -5.45
N THR A 5 15.77 11.39 -4.63
CA THR A 5 14.74 11.83 -3.68
C THR A 5 13.83 12.79 -4.42
N GLU A 6 13.09 12.29 -5.40
CA GLU A 6 11.80 12.90 -5.68
C GLU A 6 10.92 12.51 -4.49
N GLU A 7 10.59 13.48 -3.63
CA GLU A 7 9.54 13.27 -2.63
C GLU A 7 8.29 12.83 -3.37
N LEU A 8 7.99 11.54 -3.33
CA LEU A 8 6.78 10.99 -3.90
C LEU A 8 5.63 11.79 -3.28
N GLU A 9 4.92 12.58 -4.07
CA GLU A 9 3.82 13.40 -3.59
C GLU A 9 2.75 12.44 -3.06
N VAL A 10 2.74 12.23 -1.74
CA VAL A 10 1.84 11.27 -1.11
C VAL A 10 0.44 11.81 -1.33
N ALA A 11 -0.33 11.13 -2.18
CA ALA A 11 -1.71 11.50 -2.48
C ALA A 11 -2.47 11.69 -1.17
N LYS A 12 -2.99 12.91 -0.96
CA LYS A 12 -3.73 13.25 0.25
C LYS A 12 -5.02 12.42 0.29
N LEU A 13 -5.19 11.61 1.33
CA LEU A 13 -6.45 10.90 1.53
C LEU A 13 -7.58 11.89 1.81
N ILE A 14 -8.56 11.94 0.90
CA ILE A 14 -9.78 12.74 1.08
C ILE A 14 -10.83 11.85 1.75
N TYR A 15 -10.94 11.96 3.09
CA TYR A 15 -11.86 11.12 3.88
C TYR A 15 -13.32 11.21 3.42
N ALA A 16 -13.77 12.41 3.03
CA ALA A 16 -15.11 12.63 2.51
C ALA A 16 -15.39 11.83 1.23
N GLU A 17 -14.42 11.73 0.33
CA GLU A 17 -14.55 10.95 -0.91
C GLU A 17 -14.63 9.45 -0.61
N ALA A 18 -13.74 8.95 0.26
CA ALA A 18 -13.79 7.56 0.71
C ALA A 18 -15.11 7.23 1.42
N ALA A 19 -15.60 8.14 2.27
CA ALA A 19 -16.88 8.00 2.97
C ALA A 19 -18.05 7.89 2.00
N PHE A 20 -18.07 8.76 0.98
CA PHE A 20 -19.07 8.75 -0.08
C PHE A 20 -19.05 7.43 -0.87
N ARG A 21 -17.88 6.98 -1.33
CA ARG A 21 -17.73 5.75 -2.13
C ARG A 21 -18.04 4.48 -1.34
N LEU A 22 -17.75 4.46 -0.05
CA LEU A 22 -17.98 3.32 0.83
C LEU A 22 -19.37 3.33 1.49
N HIS A 23 -20.17 4.39 1.29
CA HIS A 23 -21.46 4.59 1.93
C HIS A 23 -21.41 4.44 3.47
N ILE A 24 -20.36 4.98 4.10
CA ILE A 24 -20.19 4.99 5.55
C ILE A 24 -19.85 6.39 6.06
N PRO A 25 -20.11 6.70 7.35
CA PRO A 25 -19.77 8.01 7.89
C PRO A 25 -18.27 8.30 7.80
N GLU A 26 -17.90 9.54 7.49
CA GLU A 26 -16.50 9.98 7.41
C GLU A 26 -15.71 9.68 8.68
N LYS A 27 -16.33 9.92 9.84
CA LYS A 27 -15.77 9.56 11.15
C LYS A 27 -15.41 8.07 11.26
N LYS A 28 -16.18 7.18 10.61
CA LYS A 28 -15.91 5.74 10.59
C LYS A 28 -14.71 5.44 9.69
N VAL A 29 -14.62 6.06 8.51
CA VAL A 29 -13.43 5.95 7.64
C VAL A 29 -12.18 6.37 8.39
N TRP A 30 -12.20 7.55 9.02
CA TRP A 30 -11.07 8.06 9.79
C TRP A 30 -10.65 7.08 10.90
N LYS A 31 -11.60 6.58 11.71
CA LYS A 31 -11.30 5.61 12.76
C LYS A 31 -10.69 4.31 12.22
N CYS A 32 -11.18 3.80 11.10
CA CYS A 32 -10.65 2.59 10.48
C CYS A 32 -9.21 2.78 9.99
N VAL A 33 -8.93 3.90 9.32
CA VAL A 33 -7.58 4.24 8.85
C VAL A 33 -6.64 4.40 10.05
N GLU A 34 -7.04 5.18 11.06
CA GLU A 34 -6.24 5.41 12.26
C GLU A 34 -5.92 4.10 13.01
N ALA A 35 -6.92 3.24 13.22
CA ALA A 35 -6.72 1.95 13.88
C ALA A 35 -5.78 1.03 13.08
N THR A 36 -5.92 1.00 11.76
CA THR A 36 -5.05 0.20 10.89
C THR A 36 -3.61 0.69 10.96
N MET A 37 -3.38 2.00 10.90
CA MET A 37 -2.05 2.59 11.01
C MET A 37 -1.40 2.31 12.36
N LYS A 38 -2.17 2.32 13.46
CA LYS A 38 -1.66 1.95 14.80
C LYS A 38 -1.18 0.50 14.85
N VAL A 39 -1.95 -0.43 14.27
CA VAL A 39 -1.57 -1.85 14.21
C VAL A 39 -0.31 -2.05 13.39
N ILE A 40 -0.20 -1.40 12.23
CA ILE A 40 1.00 -1.45 11.38
C ILE A 40 2.22 -0.92 12.14
N ALA A 41 2.11 0.27 12.72
CA ALA A 41 3.21 0.90 13.46
C ALA A 41 3.69 0.03 14.63
N TRP A 42 2.76 -0.54 15.40
CA TRP A 42 3.08 -1.47 16.47
C TRP A 42 3.80 -2.71 15.94
N ALA A 43 3.24 -3.37 14.92
CA ALA A 43 3.78 -4.61 14.40
C ALA A 43 5.20 -4.42 13.81
N LEU A 44 5.45 -3.30 13.13
CA LEU A 44 6.77 -2.93 12.65
C LEU A 44 7.76 -2.66 13.79
N THR A 45 7.33 -1.95 14.84
CA THR A 45 8.18 -1.62 16.00
C THR A 45 8.63 -2.88 16.72
N GLU A 46 7.69 -3.79 16.96
CA GLU A 46 7.91 -5.09 17.60
C GLU A 46 8.59 -6.12 16.68
N GLY A 47 8.83 -5.78 15.41
CA GLY A 47 9.44 -6.68 14.44
C GLY A 47 8.59 -7.93 14.16
N LYS A 48 7.26 -7.82 14.28
CA LYS A 48 6.33 -8.89 13.97
C LYS A 48 6.29 -9.10 12.46
N ASP A 49 6.14 -10.36 12.08
CA ASP A 49 5.92 -10.75 10.70
C ASP A 49 4.42 -10.74 10.40
N PHE A 50 4.01 -9.97 9.39
CA PHE A 50 2.62 -9.88 8.95
C PHE A 50 2.55 -9.48 7.48
N ASP A 51 1.42 -9.80 6.85
CA ASP A 51 1.15 -9.47 5.45
C ASP A 51 -0.14 -8.66 5.36
N PHE A 52 -0.11 -7.54 4.64
CA PHE A 52 -1.31 -6.80 4.26
C PHE A 52 -1.68 -7.11 2.82
N VAL A 53 -2.83 -7.76 2.63
CA VAL A 53 -3.34 -8.07 1.30
C VAL A 53 -4.26 -6.94 0.85
N PHE A 54 -3.80 -6.17 -0.13
CA PHE A 54 -4.60 -5.21 -0.86
C PHE A 54 -5.26 -5.93 -2.03
N LYS A 55 -6.58 -6.15 -1.92
CA LYS A 55 -7.36 -6.84 -2.96
C LYS A 55 -7.14 -6.17 -4.32
N ASN A 56 -6.84 -6.98 -5.34
CA ASN A 56 -6.56 -6.57 -6.72
C ASN A 56 -5.32 -5.69 -6.91
N PHE A 57 -4.51 -5.48 -5.86
CA PHE A 57 -3.35 -4.60 -5.94
C PHE A 57 -2.06 -5.35 -5.61
N GLY A 58 -2.00 -6.03 -4.47
CA GLY A 58 -0.83 -6.78 -4.07
C GLY A 58 -0.76 -7.08 -2.58
N ILE A 59 0.42 -7.47 -2.12
CA ILE A 59 0.71 -7.84 -0.75
C ILE A 59 1.88 -6.99 -0.24
N LEU A 60 1.66 -6.26 0.85
CA LEU A 60 2.72 -5.63 1.61
C LEU A 60 3.26 -6.64 2.62
N VAL A 61 4.46 -7.14 2.36
CA VAL A 61 5.13 -8.18 3.16
C VAL A 61 6.03 -7.49 4.18
N CYS A 62 5.77 -7.71 5.47
CA CYS A 62 6.57 -7.19 6.56
C CYS A 62 7.32 -8.33 7.25
N ARG A 63 8.65 -8.33 7.20
CA ARG A 63 9.50 -9.35 7.83
C ARG A 63 10.66 -8.72 8.57
N GLY A 64 10.77 -8.96 9.88
CA GLY A 64 11.89 -8.44 10.70
C GLY A 64 12.15 -6.95 10.50
N ARG A 65 11.09 -6.13 10.52
CA ARG A 65 11.08 -4.67 10.25
C ARG A 65 11.34 -4.22 8.81
N ARG A 66 11.62 -5.13 7.89
CA ARG A 66 11.69 -4.82 6.46
C ARG A 66 10.30 -4.88 5.85
N VAL A 67 9.97 -3.89 5.03
CA VAL A 67 8.70 -3.77 4.33
C VAL A 67 8.95 -3.85 2.84
N VAL A 68 8.30 -4.80 2.16
CA VAL A 68 8.41 -4.98 0.71
C VAL A 68 7.02 -5.08 0.11
N MET A 69 6.77 -4.31 -0.94
CA MET A 69 5.53 -4.42 -1.70
C MET A 69 5.69 -5.45 -2.82
N ARG A 70 4.76 -6.40 -2.90
CA ARG A 70 4.64 -7.35 -4.01
C ARG A 70 3.34 -7.07 -4.74
N PHE A 71 3.41 -6.68 -6.01
CA PHE A 71 2.22 -6.39 -6.80
C PHE A 71 1.66 -7.67 -7.42
N PHE A 72 0.35 -7.71 -7.63
CA PHE A 72 -0.24 -8.75 -8.45
C PHE A 72 0.03 -8.48 -9.92
N GLU A 73 0.36 -9.54 -10.67
CA GLU A 73 0.65 -9.47 -12.09
C GLU A 73 -0.50 -8.85 -12.90
N GLU A 74 -1.75 -9.16 -12.53
CA GLU A 74 -2.95 -8.58 -13.16
C GLU A 74 -2.93 -7.04 -13.09
N LEU A 75 -2.63 -6.47 -11.91
CA LEU A 75 -2.50 -5.02 -11.76
C LEU A 75 -1.38 -4.48 -12.65
N LEU A 76 -0.21 -5.11 -12.62
CA LEU A 76 0.95 -4.64 -13.38
C LEU A 76 0.66 -4.61 -14.88
N ARG A 77 -0.02 -5.62 -15.41
CA ARG A 77 -0.43 -5.67 -16.82
C ARG A 77 -1.50 -4.64 -17.18
N ASP A 78 -2.44 -4.37 -16.27
CA ASP A 78 -3.50 -3.38 -16.49
C ASP A 78 -2.95 -1.95 -16.52
N VAL A 79 -2.03 -1.64 -15.60
CA VAL A 79 -1.41 -0.31 -15.48
C VAL A 79 -0.33 -0.12 -16.54
N ASP A 80 0.39 -1.18 -16.88
CA ASP A 80 1.47 -1.13 -17.84
C ASP A 80 1.17 -1.85 -19.15
N LYS A 81 0.68 -1.06 -20.11
CA LYS A 81 0.46 -1.52 -21.48
C LYS A 81 1.76 -1.80 -22.25
N SER A 82 2.92 -1.38 -21.72
CA SER A 82 4.23 -1.59 -22.35
C SER A 82 4.96 -2.86 -21.90
N GLY A 83 4.58 -3.43 -20.75
CA GLY A 83 5.17 -4.66 -20.17
C GLY A 83 6.42 -4.45 -19.29
N VAL A 84 7.04 -3.27 -19.34
CA VAL A 84 8.24 -2.89 -18.56
C VAL A 84 8.08 -3.01 -17.04
N LEU A 85 6.94 -2.60 -16.48
CA LEU A 85 6.62 -2.70 -15.05
C LEU A 85 6.36 -4.15 -14.65
N ALA A 86 5.71 -4.95 -15.50
CA ALA A 86 5.59 -6.38 -15.25
C ALA A 86 6.99 -7.02 -15.18
N ASP A 87 7.84 -6.70 -16.15
CA ASP A 87 9.22 -7.20 -16.21
C ASP A 87 10.07 -6.71 -15.03
N ALA A 88 9.84 -5.53 -14.47
CA ALA A 88 10.63 -5.00 -13.35
C ALA A 88 10.17 -5.51 -11.98
N PHE A 89 8.86 -5.68 -11.79
CA PHE A 89 8.28 -6.01 -10.48
C PHE A 89 7.95 -7.51 -10.29
N LEU A 90 8.00 -8.31 -11.35
CA LEU A 90 7.81 -9.76 -11.29
C LEU A 90 9.11 -10.56 -11.34
N GLN A 91 10.30 -9.92 -11.41
CA GLN A 91 11.57 -10.68 -11.39
C GLN A 91 11.72 -11.43 -10.08
N VAL A 92 11.77 -12.75 -10.19
CA VAL A 92 11.95 -13.74 -9.11
C VAL A 92 13.42 -13.88 -8.76
#